data_AF-A0A7K5DJ96-F1
#
_entry.id   AF-A0A7K5DJ96-F1
#
_cell.length_a   1.000
_cell.length_b   1.000
_cell.length_c   1.000
_cell.angle_alpha   90.00
_cell.angle_beta   90.00
_cell.angle_gamma   90.00
#
_symmetry.space_group_name_H-M   'P 1'
#
loop_
_entity.id
_entity.type
_entity.pdbx_description
1 polymer ?
#
loop_
_entity_poly.entity_id
_entity_poly.type
_entity_poly.pdbx_seq_one_letter_code
_entity_poly.pdbx_strand_id
1 'polypeptide(L)'
;MLRRCAPGSPSPGPLLQALPPSATALRHRLRQCAERIPEAEAILDLLEKCPEHQKKGNFPIIVFEGLDATGKTTVTEAVKDNLNGILLRSPPPCISQWRTVFDDEPTPIKRAFYAAGNYILASEIAKASTQAPVIIDRYWHSTAAYTIATETNGQVQNLPPVHDEVYQWPEDLLKPDLVLLLTVDPEERVRRLHRRGLEKTKEEAELEANSLFRQR
;
A
#
# COMPACT_ATOMS: atom_id res chain seq x y z
N MET A 1 19.04 -15.08 45.49
CA MET A 1 17.87 -14.60 44.72
C MET A 1 18.33 -14.20 43.32
N LEU A 2 18.26 -15.12 42.36
CA LEU A 2 18.55 -14.81 40.96
C LEU A 2 17.26 -14.35 40.28
N ARG A 3 17.18 -13.06 39.94
CA ARG A 3 16.10 -12.51 39.10
C ARG A 3 16.18 -13.19 37.73
N ARG A 4 15.20 -14.03 37.43
CA ARG A 4 14.94 -14.46 36.05
C ARG A 4 14.41 -13.25 35.29
N CYS A 5 15.19 -12.75 34.33
CA CYS A 5 14.66 -11.87 33.30
C CYS A 5 13.53 -12.61 32.57
N ALA A 6 12.39 -11.95 32.41
CA ALA A 6 11.33 -12.45 31.55
C ALA A 6 11.90 -12.66 30.13
N PRO A 7 11.50 -13.73 29.42
CA PRO A 7 11.85 -13.86 28.01
C PRO A 7 11.28 -12.63 27.28
N GLY A 8 12.16 -11.88 26.60
CA GLY A 8 11.74 -10.79 25.74
C GLY A 8 10.69 -11.30 24.75
N SER A 9 9.66 -10.49 24.51
CA SER A 9 8.69 -10.76 23.45
C SER A 9 9.44 -11.13 22.16
N PRO A 10 9.03 -12.21 21.46
CA PRO A 10 9.68 -12.59 20.21
C PRO A 10 9.66 -11.38 19.27
N SER A 11 10.81 -11.05 18.69
CA SER A 11 10.87 -10.02 17.65
C SER A 11 9.85 -10.37 16.56
N PRO A 12 9.04 -9.42 16.09
CA PRO A 12 8.05 -9.70 15.05
C PRO A 12 8.76 -10.33 13.84
N GLY A 13 8.10 -11.27 13.15
CA GLY A 13 8.65 -11.84 11.93
C GLY A 13 8.89 -10.78 10.83
N PRO A 14 9.70 -11.06 9.80
CA PRO A 14 10.05 -10.09 8.74
C PRO A 14 8.86 -9.36 8.12
N LEU A 15 7.72 -10.05 7.97
CA LEU A 15 6.48 -9.48 7.44
C LEU A 15 5.86 -8.41 8.33
N LEU A 16 5.72 -8.68 9.64
CA LEU A 16 5.26 -7.70 10.62
C LEU A 16 6.28 -6.57 10.81
N GLN A 17 7.56 -6.86 10.57
CA GLN A 17 8.59 -5.84 10.50
C GLN A 17 8.54 -5.01 9.21
N ALA A 18 7.92 -5.46 8.12
CA ALA A 18 7.87 -4.70 6.88
C ALA A 18 6.53 -3.97 6.68
N LEU A 19 5.42 -4.57 7.13
CA LEU A 19 4.07 -4.01 7.01
C LEU A 19 3.60 -3.50 8.38
N PRO A 20 3.54 -2.18 8.61
CA PRO A 20 3.07 -1.64 9.88
C PRO A 20 1.59 -2.02 10.10
N PRO A 21 1.23 -2.65 11.24
CA PRO A 21 -0.15 -3.11 11.48
C PRO A 21 -1.12 -2.00 11.89
N SER A 22 -0.62 -0.79 12.19
CA SER A 22 -1.42 0.36 12.64
C SER A 22 -0.73 1.69 12.34
N ALA A 23 -1.48 2.78 12.43
CA ALA A 23 -0.97 4.14 12.34
C ALA A 23 0.09 4.42 13.41
N THR A 24 -0.08 3.88 14.63
CA THR A 24 0.90 4.02 15.71
C THR A 24 2.23 3.33 15.39
N ALA A 25 2.19 2.08 14.90
CA ALA A 25 3.39 1.37 14.49
C ALA A 25 4.09 2.05 13.30
N LEU A 26 3.30 2.58 12.37
CA LEU A 26 3.79 3.35 11.24
C LEU A 26 4.50 4.65 11.69
N ARG A 27 3.88 5.45 12.55
CA ARG A 27 4.48 6.70 13.09
C ARG A 27 5.79 6.40 13.81
N HIS A 28 5.84 5.35 14.62
CA HIS A 28 7.08 4.94 15.29
C HIS A 28 8.20 4.66 14.29
N ARG A 29 7.90 3.91 13.23
CA ARG A 29 8.88 3.59 12.18
C ARG A 29 9.35 4.82 11.42
N LEU A 30 8.43 5.72 11.04
CA LEU A 30 8.80 6.95 10.35
C LEU A 30 9.67 7.86 11.22
N ARG A 31 9.44 7.91 12.54
CA ARG A 31 10.31 8.66 13.47
C ARG A 31 11.74 8.12 13.49
N GLN A 32 11.90 6.80 13.42
CA GLN A 32 13.22 6.18 13.28
C GLN A 32 13.87 6.49 11.93
N CYS A 33 13.07 6.69 10.87
CA CYS A 33 13.56 7.06 9.55
C CYS A 33 13.95 8.53 9.45
N ALA A 34 13.27 9.42 10.19
CA ALA A 34 13.46 10.87 10.14
C ALA A 34 14.89 11.32 10.50
N GLU A 35 15.64 10.51 11.27
CA GLU A 35 17.05 10.76 11.55
C GLU A 35 17.94 10.73 10.28
N ARG A 36 17.50 10.04 9.23
CA ARG A 36 18.28 9.77 8.01
C ARG A 36 17.58 10.22 6.72
N ILE A 37 16.27 10.34 6.74
CA ILE A 37 15.41 10.67 5.60
C ILE A 37 14.54 11.86 5.99
N PRO A 38 14.94 13.10 5.64
CA PRO A 38 14.22 14.31 6.03
C PRO A 38 12.75 14.33 5.58
N GLU A 39 12.45 13.71 4.43
CA GLU A 39 11.10 13.56 3.91
C GLU A 39 10.17 12.76 4.85
N ALA A 40 10.72 11.88 5.68
CA ALA A 40 9.93 11.13 6.66
C ALA A 40 9.33 12.05 7.74
N GLU A 41 10.01 13.13 8.11
CA GLU A 41 9.49 14.14 9.04
C GLU A 41 8.26 14.85 8.44
N ALA A 42 8.36 15.25 7.17
CA ALA A 42 7.26 15.92 6.49
C ALA A 42 6.03 14.99 6.31
N ILE A 43 6.24 13.68 6.15
CA ILE A 43 5.16 12.68 6.15
C ILE A 43 4.55 12.51 7.54
N LEU A 44 5.37 12.48 8.59
CA LEU A 44 4.90 12.43 9.97
C LEU A 44 4.00 13.62 10.30
N ASP A 45 4.41 14.83 9.94
CA ASP A 45 3.62 16.05 10.13
C ASP A 45 2.23 15.98 9.46
N LEU A 46 2.14 15.31 8.31
CA LEU A 46 0.86 15.08 7.61
C LEU A 46 0.02 14.02 8.33
N LEU A 47 0.62 12.93 8.79
CA LEU A 47 -0.04 11.86 9.52
C LEU A 47 -0.56 12.29 10.90
N GLU A 48 0.13 13.22 11.57
CA GLU A 48 -0.31 13.77 12.86
C GLU A 48 -1.53 14.68 12.72
N LYS A 49 -1.76 15.25 11.52
CA LYS A 49 -2.95 16.04 11.19
C LYS A 49 -4.14 15.17 10.74
N CYS A 50 -3.90 13.88 10.46
CA CYS A 50 -4.96 12.96 10.06
C CYS A 50 -5.77 12.52 11.30
N PRO A 51 -7.12 12.60 11.27
CA PRO A 51 -7.94 12.07 12.35
C PRO A 51 -7.71 10.57 12.53
N GLU A 52 -7.71 10.09 13.77
CA GLU A 52 -7.72 8.66 14.03
C GLU A 52 -9.10 8.07 13.71
N HIS A 53 -9.14 6.82 13.23
CA HIS A 53 -10.38 6.08 12.95
C HIS A 53 -11.32 6.84 12.01
N GLN A 54 -10.83 7.26 10.84
CA GLN A 54 -11.63 8.00 9.87
C GLN A 54 -12.89 7.21 9.49
N LYS A 55 -14.02 7.91 9.46
CA LYS A 55 -15.30 7.35 9.04
C LYS A 55 -15.64 7.84 7.65
N LYS A 56 -16.09 6.92 6.79
CA LYS A 56 -16.62 7.28 5.48
C LYS A 56 -17.91 8.09 5.61
N GLY A 57 -18.21 8.87 4.58
CA GLY A 57 -19.50 9.49 4.37
C GLY A 57 -20.56 8.52 3.83
N ASN A 58 -21.60 9.06 3.23
CA ASN A 58 -22.77 8.30 2.77
C ASN A 58 -22.55 7.59 1.43
N PHE A 59 -21.55 8.02 0.65
CA PHE A 59 -21.28 7.46 -0.68
C PHE A 59 -20.31 6.27 -0.62
N PRO A 60 -20.39 5.34 -1.59
CA PRO A 60 -19.58 4.14 -1.59
C PRO A 60 -18.11 4.44 -1.92
N ILE A 61 -17.22 3.61 -1.39
CA ILE A 61 -15.79 3.63 -1.64
C ILE A 61 -15.39 2.36 -2.39
N ILE A 62 -14.86 2.53 -3.61
CA ILE A 62 -14.52 1.44 -4.52
C ILE A 62 -13.03 1.50 -4.83
N VAL A 63 -12.29 0.47 -4.44
CA VAL A 63 -10.86 0.34 -4.71
C VAL A 63 -10.66 -0.55 -5.94
N PHE A 64 -9.83 -0.10 -6.87
CA PHE A 64 -9.32 -0.88 -7.98
C PHE A 64 -7.86 -1.26 -7.70
N GLU A 65 -7.62 -2.56 -7.62
CA GLU A 65 -6.30 -3.16 -7.44
C GLU A 65 -5.86 -3.87 -8.72
N GLY A 66 -4.56 -4.18 -8.80
CA GLY A 66 -3.98 -4.92 -9.92
C GLY A 66 -2.56 -4.47 -10.23
N LEU A 67 -1.83 -5.28 -10.98
CA LEU A 67 -0.47 -4.96 -11.42
C LEU A 67 -0.43 -3.79 -12.41
N ASP A 68 0.76 -3.26 -12.69
CA ASP A 68 0.91 -2.26 -13.75
C ASP A 68 0.55 -2.84 -15.11
N ALA A 69 0.05 -1.98 -15.99
CA ALA A 69 -0.47 -2.33 -17.32
C ALA A 69 -1.70 -3.27 -17.37
N THR A 70 -2.43 -3.47 -16.27
CA THR A 70 -3.73 -4.19 -16.29
C THR A 70 -4.90 -3.35 -16.81
N GLY A 71 -4.70 -2.06 -17.04
CA GLY A 71 -5.75 -1.14 -17.52
C GLY A 71 -6.49 -0.37 -16.42
N LYS A 72 -6.01 -0.42 -15.16
CA LYS A 72 -6.61 0.30 -14.01
C LYS A 72 -6.96 1.75 -14.34
N THR A 73 -5.98 2.54 -14.80
CA THR A 73 -6.19 3.97 -15.08
C THR A 73 -7.33 4.21 -16.08
N THR A 74 -7.47 3.37 -17.11
CA THR A 74 -8.58 3.48 -18.07
C THR A 74 -9.91 3.17 -17.41
N VAL A 75 -9.99 2.08 -16.63
CA VAL A 75 -11.23 1.66 -15.97
C VAL A 75 -11.64 2.64 -14.88
N THR A 76 -10.71 3.12 -14.06
CA THR A 76 -11.00 4.04 -12.96
C THR A 76 -11.49 5.39 -13.45
N GLU A 77 -10.90 5.93 -14.52
CA GLU A 77 -11.40 7.16 -15.16
C GLU A 77 -12.81 6.97 -15.73
N ALA A 78 -13.05 5.87 -16.45
CA ALA A 78 -14.37 5.56 -16.98
C ALA A 78 -15.43 5.41 -15.87
N VAL A 79 -15.11 4.69 -14.79
CA VAL A 79 -16.03 4.50 -13.65
C VAL A 79 -16.27 5.82 -12.92
N LYS A 80 -15.24 6.64 -12.71
CA LYS A 80 -15.36 7.99 -12.14
C LYS A 80 -16.32 8.84 -12.98
N ASP A 81 -16.16 8.87 -14.30
CA ASP A 81 -17.03 9.64 -15.20
C ASP A 81 -18.48 9.11 -15.19
N ASN A 82 -18.68 7.78 -15.22
CA ASN A 82 -20.02 7.18 -15.22
C ASN A 82 -20.78 7.37 -13.90
N LEU A 83 -20.07 7.41 -12.77
CA LEU A 83 -20.66 7.57 -11.44
C LEU A 83 -20.69 9.03 -10.97
N ASN A 84 -20.18 9.98 -11.77
CA ASN A 84 -19.87 11.34 -11.33
C ASN A 84 -19.08 11.34 -10.00
N GLY A 85 -18.14 10.40 -9.89
CA GLY A 85 -17.37 10.15 -8.69
C GLY A 85 -16.10 10.99 -8.60
N ILE A 86 -15.38 10.79 -7.49
CA ILE A 86 -14.06 11.39 -7.24
C ILE A 86 -13.03 10.28 -7.36
N LEU A 87 -12.03 10.47 -8.22
CA LEU A 87 -10.91 9.55 -8.38
C LEU A 87 -9.72 9.99 -7.53
N LEU A 88 -9.32 9.14 -6.58
CA LEU A 88 -8.14 9.32 -5.75
C LEU A 88 -7.11 8.22 -6.05
N ARG A 89 -5.83 8.47 -5.75
CA ARG A 89 -4.72 7.57 -6.09
C ARG A 89 -3.77 7.43 -4.90
N SER A 90 -3.18 6.26 -4.73
CA SER A 90 -2.12 6.01 -3.74
C SER A 90 -0.73 5.90 -4.41
N PRO A 91 0.31 6.60 -3.93
CA PRO A 91 0.27 7.58 -2.85
C PRO A 91 -0.43 8.89 -3.26
N PRO A 92 -1.01 9.65 -2.31
CA PRO A 92 -1.68 10.92 -2.61
C PRO A 92 -0.71 11.99 -3.11
N PRO A 93 -1.18 12.99 -3.89
CA PRO A 93 -0.34 14.02 -4.49
C PRO A 93 0.58 14.74 -3.50
N CYS A 94 0.11 14.97 -2.27
CA CYS A 94 0.84 15.69 -1.22
C CYS A 94 2.14 15.01 -0.74
N ILE A 95 2.32 13.71 -1.02
CA ILE A 95 3.56 12.98 -0.70
C ILE A 95 4.19 12.32 -1.93
N SER A 96 3.52 12.38 -3.08
CA SER A 96 3.92 11.68 -4.31
C SER A 96 5.31 12.10 -4.82
N GLN A 97 5.72 13.33 -4.55
CA GLN A 97 7.03 13.87 -4.90
C GLN A 97 8.19 13.16 -4.18
N TRP A 98 7.95 12.51 -3.03
CA TRP A 98 8.99 11.82 -2.28
C TRP A 98 9.12 10.34 -2.65
N ARG A 99 8.28 9.86 -3.57
CA ARG A 99 8.26 8.45 -3.98
C ARG A 99 9.62 7.91 -4.37
N THR A 100 10.39 8.65 -5.17
CA THR A 100 11.71 8.24 -5.63
C THR A 100 12.70 8.05 -4.47
N VAL A 101 12.61 8.86 -3.42
CA VAL A 101 13.46 8.74 -2.23
C VAL A 101 13.19 7.41 -1.54
N PHE A 102 11.92 7.07 -1.28
CA PHE A 102 11.55 5.86 -0.56
C PHE A 102 11.62 4.58 -1.41
N ASP A 103 11.48 4.69 -2.74
CA ASP A 103 11.60 3.54 -3.64
C ASP A 103 13.04 2.98 -3.71
N ASP A 104 14.05 3.77 -3.32
CA ASP A 104 15.45 3.35 -3.22
C ASP A 104 15.85 2.79 -1.84
N GLU A 105 14.97 2.91 -0.85
CA GLU A 105 15.21 2.42 0.52
C GLU A 105 14.89 0.92 0.70
N PRO A 106 15.43 0.26 1.74
CA PRO A 106 15.07 -1.11 2.11
C PRO A 106 13.55 -1.28 2.28
N THR A 107 13.04 -2.50 2.02
CA THR A 107 11.61 -2.82 2.04
C THR A 107 10.87 -2.27 3.26
N PRO A 108 11.36 -2.41 4.50
CA PRO A 108 10.62 -1.92 5.66
C PRO A 108 10.40 -0.40 5.66
N ILE A 109 11.32 0.38 5.07
CA ILE A 109 11.23 1.84 4.96
C ILE A 109 10.33 2.21 3.77
N LYS A 110 10.54 1.57 2.62
CA LYS A 110 9.69 1.73 1.43
C LYS A 110 8.21 1.47 1.75
N ARG A 111 7.91 0.39 2.45
CA ARG A 111 6.53 0.02 2.81
C ARG A 111 5.95 0.94 3.88
N ALA A 112 6.77 1.57 4.72
CA ALA A 112 6.32 2.66 5.60
C ALA A 112 5.76 3.85 4.81
N PHE A 113 6.44 4.26 3.73
CA PHE A 113 5.97 5.35 2.86
C PHE A 113 4.62 5.03 2.22
N TYR A 114 4.47 3.85 1.62
CA TYR A 114 3.19 3.46 1.00
C TYR A 114 2.08 3.26 2.02
N ALA A 115 2.37 2.73 3.21
CA ALA A 115 1.41 2.67 4.31
C ALA A 115 0.98 4.08 4.77
N ALA A 116 1.93 5.03 4.90
CA ALA A 116 1.62 6.42 5.20
C ALA A 116 0.73 7.08 4.15
N GLY A 117 1.01 6.82 2.87
CA GLY A 117 0.14 7.23 1.78
C GLY A 117 -1.30 6.75 1.96
N ASN A 118 -1.50 5.50 2.39
CA ASN A 118 -2.83 4.97 2.65
C ASN A 118 -3.54 5.68 3.82
N TYR A 119 -2.87 5.95 4.95
CA TYR A 119 -3.49 6.67 6.07
C TYR A 119 -3.78 8.15 5.75
N ILE A 120 -2.92 8.82 4.99
CA ILE A 120 -3.18 10.19 4.52
C ILE A 120 -4.37 10.18 3.55
N LEU A 121 -4.38 9.24 2.60
CA LEU A 121 -5.47 9.07 1.64
C LEU A 121 -6.79 8.74 2.32
N ALA A 122 -6.80 7.99 3.43
CA ALA A 122 -8.01 7.69 4.21
C ALA A 122 -8.74 8.97 4.66
N SER A 123 -8.01 10.03 5.02
CA SER A 123 -8.59 11.33 5.36
C SER A 123 -9.24 12.01 4.15
N GLU A 124 -8.62 11.93 2.98
CA GLU A 124 -9.19 12.44 1.72
C GLU A 124 -10.43 11.65 1.30
N ILE A 125 -10.39 10.31 1.42
CA ILE A 125 -11.50 9.40 1.14
C ILE A 125 -12.70 9.71 2.05
N ALA A 126 -12.46 9.85 3.35
CA ALA A 126 -13.50 10.18 4.33
C ALA A 126 -14.22 11.48 3.96
N LYS A 127 -13.47 12.51 3.58
CA LYS A 127 -14.04 13.79 3.13
C LYS A 127 -14.79 13.65 1.80
N ALA A 128 -14.18 13.03 0.80
CA ALA A 128 -14.74 12.89 -0.54
C ALA A 128 -16.04 12.05 -0.55
N SER A 129 -16.10 11.00 0.26
CA SER A 129 -17.28 10.13 0.40
C SER A 129 -18.48 10.79 1.07
N THR A 130 -18.36 12.02 1.57
CA THR A 130 -19.52 12.83 1.96
C THR A 130 -20.23 13.47 0.77
N GLN A 131 -19.56 13.56 -0.38
CA GLN A 131 -19.99 14.34 -1.54
C GLN A 131 -20.35 13.48 -2.76
N ALA A 132 -19.59 12.41 -3.03
CA ALA A 132 -19.77 11.56 -4.21
C ALA A 132 -19.16 10.16 -4.01
N PRO A 133 -19.49 9.17 -4.87
CA PRO A 133 -18.78 7.89 -4.92
C PRO A 133 -17.26 8.12 -5.07
N VAL A 134 -16.46 7.38 -4.30
CA VAL A 134 -14.99 7.52 -4.32
C VAL A 134 -14.38 6.31 -5.00
N ILE A 135 -13.66 6.56 -6.10
CA ILE A 135 -12.92 5.55 -6.86
C ILE A 135 -11.46 5.69 -6.45
N ILE A 136 -10.80 4.60 -6.10
CA ILE A 136 -9.42 4.61 -5.63
C ILE A 136 -8.57 3.70 -6.53
N ASP A 137 -7.48 4.25 -7.09
CA ASP A 137 -6.45 3.47 -7.79
C ASP A 137 -5.34 3.10 -6.78
N ARG A 138 -5.32 1.80 -6.39
CA ARG A 138 -4.46 1.19 -5.37
C ARG A 138 -4.69 1.70 -3.95
N TYR A 139 -4.67 0.79 -2.98
CA TYR A 139 -4.76 1.14 -1.56
C TYR A 139 -3.98 0.12 -0.71
N TRP A 140 -4.52 -0.31 0.44
CA TRP A 140 -3.83 -1.25 1.35
C TRP A 140 -3.39 -2.56 0.69
N HIS A 141 -4.22 -3.16 -0.16
CA HIS A 141 -3.91 -4.47 -0.75
C HIS A 141 -2.66 -4.42 -1.62
N SER A 142 -2.44 -3.33 -2.37
CA SER A 142 -1.17 -3.13 -3.08
C SER A 142 0.00 -3.14 -2.10
N THR A 143 -0.04 -2.35 -1.01
CA THR A 143 1.05 -2.33 -0.03
C THR A 143 1.29 -3.69 0.61
N ALA A 144 0.22 -4.39 1.01
CA ALA A 144 0.30 -5.71 1.64
C ALA A 144 0.85 -6.77 0.67
N ALA A 145 0.29 -6.88 -0.54
CA ALA A 145 0.69 -7.88 -1.53
C ALA A 145 2.16 -7.74 -1.92
N TYR A 146 2.61 -6.51 -2.22
CA TYR A 146 4.02 -6.28 -2.53
C TYR A 146 4.94 -6.57 -1.33
N THR A 147 4.50 -6.26 -0.10
CA THR A 147 5.28 -6.61 1.09
C THR A 147 5.41 -8.13 1.25
N ILE A 148 4.31 -8.86 1.12
CA ILE A 148 4.29 -10.32 1.22
C ILE A 148 5.20 -10.94 0.15
N ALA A 149 5.05 -10.53 -1.10
CA ALA A 149 5.85 -11.04 -2.21
C ALA A 149 7.36 -10.74 -2.07
N THR A 150 7.71 -9.61 -1.45
CA THR A 150 9.12 -9.22 -1.23
C THR A 150 9.75 -9.95 -0.04
N GLU A 151 9.01 -10.08 1.07
CA GLU A 151 9.56 -10.58 2.34
C GLU A 151 9.41 -12.09 2.52
N THR A 152 8.49 -12.73 1.80
CA THR A 152 8.55 -14.19 1.67
C THR A 152 9.64 -14.54 0.67
N ASN A 153 10.55 -15.43 1.05
CA ASN A 153 11.55 -15.96 0.13
C ASN A 153 11.08 -17.31 -0.43
N GLY A 154 11.32 -17.53 -1.73
CA GLY A 154 11.12 -18.83 -2.37
C GLY A 154 9.75 -18.99 -3.02
N GLN A 155 9.10 -20.12 -2.73
CA GLN A 155 7.97 -20.62 -3.52
C GLN A 155 6.62 -20.16 -2.96
N VAL A 156 5.54 -20.31 -3.73
CA VAL A 156 4.17 -19.91 -3.33
C VAL A 156 3.71 -20.63 -2.05
N GLN A 157 4.15 -21.86 -1.81
CA GLN A 157 3.86 -22.59 -0.57
C GLN A 157 4.49 -21.96 0.70
N ASN A 158 5.43 -21.02 0.54
CA ASN A 158 6.02 -20.28 1.66
C ASN A 158 5.23 -19.02 2.03
N LEU A 159 4.11 -18.77 1.35
CA LEU A 159 3.18 -17.72 1.75
C LEU A 159 2.69 -17.95 3.18
N PRO A 160 2.42 -16.88 3.94
CA PRO A 160 1.83 -16.99 5.25
C PRO A 160 0.52 -17.80 5.23
N PRO A 161 0.17 -18.52 6.31
CA PRO A 161 -1.09 -19.23 6.38
C PRO A 161 -2.28 -18.29 6.15
N VAL A 162 -3.40 -18.81 5.61
CA VAL A 162 -4.60 -18.01 5.26
C VAL A 162 -5.16 -17.17 6.43
N HIS A 163 -4.85 -17.55 7.67
CA HIS A 163 -5.28 -16.84 8.89
C HIS A 163 -4.21 -15.93 9.50
N ASP A 164 -3.08 -15.73 8.81
CA ASP A 164 -2.02 -14.84 9.26
C ASP A 164 -2.51 -13.38 9.32
N GLU A 165 -2.04 -12.65 10.33
CA GLU A 165 -2.41 -11.25 10.58
C GLU A 165 -2.02 -10.33 9.42
N VAL A 166 -1.02 -10.69 8.62
CA VAL A 166 -0.58 -9.90 7.45
C VAL A 166 -1.68 -9.74 6.39
N TYR A 167 -2.64 -10.67 6.35
CA TYR A 167 -3.79 -10.61 5.44
C TYR A 167 -4.96 -9.78 5.99
N GLN A 168 -4.90 -9.42 7.27
CA GLN A 168 -5.97 -8.64 7.90
C GLN A 168 -5.90 -7.18 7.49
N TRP A 169 -7.07 -6.58 7.36
CA TRP A 169 -7.19 -5.13 7.16
C TRP A 169 -6.81 -4.41 8.47
N PRO A 170 -5.97 -3.36 8.46
CA PRO A 170 -5.63 -2.62 9.67
C PRO A 170 -6.89 -2.03 10.30
N GLU A 171 -7.11 -2.30 11.59
CA GLU A 171 -8.36 -1.93 12.28
C GLU A 171 -8.60 -0.42 12.32
N ASP A 172 -7.53 0.37 12.28
CA ASP A 172 -7.55 1.83 12.33
C ASP A 172 -7.47 2.50 10.94
N LEU A 173 -7.43 1.72 9.86
CA LEU A 173 -7.46 2.22 8.49
C LEU A 173 -8.89 2.17 7.93
N LEU A 174 -9.34 3.25 7.31
CA LEU A 174 -10.66 3.31 6.68
C LEU A 174 -10.81 2.21 5.62
N LYS A 175 -11.75 1.28 5.84
CA LYS A 175 -12.04 0.14 4.96
C LYS A 175 -12.98 0.52 3.81
N PRO A 176 -12.69 0.11 2.56
CA PRO A 176 -13.58 0.35 1.42
C PRO A 176 -14.83 -0.54 1.46
N ASP A 177 -15.85 -0.15 0.69
CA ASP A 177 -17.08 -0.94 0.53
C ASP A 177 -16.93 -2.06 -0.51
N LEU A 178 -16.08 -1.83 -1.52
CA LEU A 178 -15.82 -2.78 -2.60
C LEU A 178 -14.35 -2.71 -3.03
N VAL A 179 -13.78 -3.86 -3.33
CA VAL A 179 -12.44 -3.99 -3.91
C VAL A 179 -12.54 -4.83 -5.18
N LEU A 180 -12.03 -4.30 -6.28
CA LEU A 180 -12.03 -4.93 -7.60
C LEU A 180 -10.59 -5.17 -8.05
N LEU A 181 -10.19 -6.43 -8.18
CA LEU A 181 -8.89 -6.81 -8.71
C LEU A 181 -8.96 -6.94 -10.23
N LEU A 182 -8.26 -6.05 -10.94
CA LEU A 182 -8.11 -6.12 -12.39
C LEU A 182 -6.91 -6.98 -12.75
N THR A 183 -7.18 -8.06 -13.46
CA THR A 183 -6.18 -8.98 -13.99
C THR A 183 -6.16 -8.93 -15.50
N VAL A 184 -5.01 -9.22 -16.08
CA VAL A 184 -4.83 -9.41 -17.52
C VAL A 184 -3.84 -10.54 -17.71
N ASP A 185 -3.92 -11.21 -18.86
CA ASP A 185 -2.94 -12.21 -19.25
C ASP A 185 -1.50 -11.66 -19.13
N PRO A 186 -0.54 -12.44 -18.58
CA PRO A 186 0.83 -11.98 -18.41
C PRO A 186 1.52 -11.50 -19.69
N GLU A 187 1.28 -12.15 -20.83
CA GLU A 187 1.90 -11.78 -22.10
C GLU A 187 1.35 -10.44 -22.60
N GLU A 188 0.04 -10.24 -22.49
CA GLU A 188 -0.59 -8.95 -22.82
C GLU A 188 -0.13 -7.84 -21.86
N ARG A 189 0.09 -8.14 -20.57
CA ARG A 189 0.67 -7.18 -19.61
C ARG A 189 2.05 -6.70 -20.09
N VAL A 190 2.93 -7.64 -20.43
CA VAL A 190 4.29 -7.35 -20.93
C VAL A 190 4.22 -6.54 -22.22
N ARG A 191 3.37 -6.93 -23.17
CA ARG A 191 3.15 -6.19 -24.42
C ARG A 191 2.73 -4.74 -24.17
N ARG A 192 1.82 -4.51 -23.22
CA ARG A 192 1.37 -3.15 -22.84
C ARG A 192 2.48 -2.34 -22.17
N LEU A 193 3.29 -2.96 -21.30
CA LEU A 193 4.45 -2.31 -20.68
C LEU A 193 5.46 -1.85 -21.73
N HIS A 194 5.78 -2.70 -22.71
CA HIS A 194 6.68 -2.31 -23.82
C HIS A 194 6.13 -1.15 -24.64
N ARG A 195 4.81 -1.10 -24.89
CA ARG A 195 4.18 -0.01 -25.64
C ARG A 195 4.15 1.31 -24.86
N ARG A 196 4.17 1.27 -23.53
CA ARG A 196 4.14 2.46 -22.67
C ARG A 196 5.36 3.35 -22.88
N GLY A 197 6.50 2.80 -23.32
CA GLY A 197 7.71 3.55 -23.67
C GLY A 197 8.37 4.29 -22.50
N LEU A 198 7.98 3.97 -21.26
CA LEU A 198 8.62 4.49 -20.05
C LEU A 198 9.71 3.51 -19.58
N GLU A 199 10.70 4.04 -18.87
CA GLU A 199 11.63 3.19 -18.12
C GLU A 199 10.87 2.35 -17.10
N LYS A 200 11.19 1.05 -17.05
CA LYS A 200 10.58 0.12 -16.11
C LYS A 200 11.07 0.45 -14.70
N THR A 201 10.16 0.45 -13.72
CA THR A 201 10.57 0.50 -12.32
C THR A 201 11.30 -0.80 -11.93
N LYS A 202 12.08 -0.77 -10.84
CA LYS A 202 12.72 -1.97 -10.29
C LYS A 202 11.71 -3.09 -10.02
N GLU A 203 10.54 -2.74 -9.49
CA GLU A 203 9.46 -3.69 -9.21
C GLU A 203 8.78 -4.22 -10.50
N GLU A 204 8.60 -3.38 -11.52
CA GLU A 204 8.09 -3.83 -12.83
C GLU A 204 9.07 -4.82 -13.50
N ALA A 205 10.38 -4.56 -13.40
CA ALA A 205 11.41 -5.47 -13.90
C ALA A 205 11.43 -6.80 -13.13
N GLU A 206 11.27 -6.77 -11.80
CA GLU A 206 11.19 -7.97 -10.96
C GLU A 206 9.93 -8.81 -11.28
N LEU A 207 8.77 -8.18 -11.47
CA LEU A 207 7.52 -8.86 -11.86
C LEU A 207 7.58 -9.54 -13.24
N GLU A 208 8.46 -9.07 -14.12
CA GLU A 208 8.71 -9.65 -15.43
C GLU A 208 9.74 -10.78 -15.36
N ALA A 209 10.84 -10.58 -14.64
CA ALA A 209 11.93 -11.54 -14.53
C ALA A 209 11.59 -12.72 -13.59
N ASN A 210 10.71 -12.52 -12.61
CA ASN A 210 10.42 -13.50 -11.57
C ASN A 210 8.93 -13.89 -11.56
N SER A 211 8.58 -14.98 -12.24
CA SER A 211 7.21 -15.48 -12.28
C SER A 211 6.70 -15.91 -10.90
N LEU A 212 7.57 -16.34 -9.99
CA LEU A 212 7.20 -16.71 -8.61
C LEU A 212 6.86 -15.45 -7.79
N PHE A 213 7.61 -14.36 -7.97
CA PHE A 213 7.26 -13.08 -7.35
C PHE A 213 5.86 -12.61 -7.75
N ARG A 214 5.49 -12.81 -9.02
CA ARG A 214 4.15 -12.48 -9.53
C ARG A 214 3.04 -13.42 -9.03
N GLN A 215 3.34 -14.69 -8.80
CA GLN A 215 2.35 -15.68 -8.34
C GLN A 215 2.06 -15.60 -6.85
N ARG A 216 3.00 -15.03 -6.08
CA ARG A 216 2.83 -14.73 -4.65
C ARG A 216 2.04 -13.45 -4.47
#